data_AF-A0A4U7DVB6-F1
#
_entry.id   AF-A0A4U7DVB6-F1
#
_cell.length_a   1.000
_cell.length_b   1.000
_cell.length_c   1.000
_cell.angle_alpha   90.00
_cell.angle_beta   90.00
_cell.angle_gamma   90.00
#
_symmetry.space_group_name_H-M   'P 1'
#
loop_
_entity.id
_entity.type
_entity.pdbx_description
1 polymer ?
#
loop_
_entity_poly.entity_id
_entity_poly.type
_entity_poly.pdbx_seq_one_letter_code
_entity_poly.pdbx_strand_id
1 'polypeptide(L)'
;MVRESIENGSVTYQGVNDSAYPTSSEVSALLLQVDSPDNVTVNSVGIQSEPSGETVKDNVGPVTGGGAGAGGGNGGDTSPGGDPELKYVTGTGTDTDDNGRIAFELENTGSGDVTITGIRVDSTTDEQADRVNNDGNSEFNGAGGDLNLPSGQALLIGAAGITDLDTNAVVAQGSTEKFNLQQFSRSPGNSGKIKSRDMSGDNVTITLRLDDGTTTTITIENIS
;
A
#
# COMPACT_ATOMS: atom_id res chain seq x y z
N MET A 1 3.51 25.30 -33.16
CA MET A 1 3.87 24.26 -32.17
C MET A 1 2.60 23.50 -31.87
N VAL A 2 2.51 22.24 -32.29
CA VAL A 2 1.37 21.38 -31.98
C VAL A 2 1.56 20.94 -30.53
N ARG A 3 0.60 21.23 -29.65
CA ARG A 3 0.62 20.71 -28.28
C ARG A 3 -0.08 19.37 -28.32
N GLU A 4 0.66 18.30 -28.09
CA GLU A 4 0.07 16.99 -27.85
C GLU A 4 -0.63 17.05 -26.49
N SER A 5 -1.95 16.92 -26.48
CA SER A 5 -2.74 16.81 -25.27
C SER A 5 -3.51 15.50 -25.30
N ILE A 6 -3.38 14.72 -24.22
CA ILE A 6 -4.13 13.49 -24.01
C ILE A 6 -4.94 13.71 -22.73
N GLU A 7 -6.25 13.56 -22.83
CA GLU A 7 -7.20 13.73 -21.73
C GLU A 7 -7.59 12.35 -21.20
N ASN A 8 -7.52 12.17 -19.88
CA ASN A 8 -8.03 10.98 -19.22
C ASN A 8 -8.76 11.38 -17.94
N GLY A 9 -10.06 11.69 -18.08
CA GLY A 9 -10.94 12.05 -16.97
C GLY A 9 -10.46 13.32 -16.27
N SER A 10 -9.85 13.16 -15.10
CA SER A 10 -9.50 14.23 -14.17
C SER A 10 -8.04 14.74 -14.30
N VAL A 11 -7.29 14.18 -15.25
CA VAL A 11 -5.90 14.52 -15.56
C VAL A 11 -5.74 14.77 -17.07
N THR A 12 -5.12 15.89 -17.42
CA THR A 12 -4.77 16.25 -18.80
C THR A 12 -3.25 16.36 -18.95
N TYR A 13 -2.66 15.56 -19.83
CA TYR A 13 -1.26 15.72 -20.22
C TYR A 13 -1.11 16.96 -21.12
N GLN A 14 -0.17 17.86 -20.79
CA GLN A 14 0.07 19.10 -21.54
C GLN A 14 1.41 19.13 -22.28
N GLY A 15 2.22 18.07 -22.19
CA GLY A 15 3.54 18.01 -22.81
C GLY A 15 4.70 18.05 -21.82
N VAL A 16 5.90 18.13 -22.39
CA VAL A 16 7.16 18.33 -21.67
C VAL A 16 7.55 19.81 -21.75
N ASN A 17 7.94 20.40 -20.62
CA ASN A 17 8.45 21.76 -20.50
C ASN A 17 9.95 21.74 -20.18
N ASP A 18 10.76 21.86 -21.23
CA ASP A 18 12.22 21.93 -21.15
C ASP A 18 12.75 23.24 -20.56
N SER A 19 11.87 24.23 -20.37
CA SER A 19 12.23 25.55 -19.83
C SER A 19 11.81 25.75 -18.38
N ALA A 20 11.17 24.76 -17.76
CA ALA A 20 10.71 24.84 -16.37
C ALA A 20 11.88 24.99 -15.37
N TYR A 21 13.03 24.42 -15.70
CA TYR A 21 14.25 24.50 -14.89
C TYR A 21 15.35 25.22 -15.66
N PRO A 22 15.33 26.56 -15.73
CA PRO A 22 16.25 27.32 -16.57
C PRO A 22 17.73 27.20 -16.14
N THR A 23 17.98 26.70 -14.93
CA THR A 23 19.33 26.46 -14.40
C THR A 23 19.85 25.04 -14.68
N SER A 24 19.05 24.16 -15.28
CA SER A 24 19.45 22.79 -15.59
C SER A 24 19.01 22.40 -17.00
N SER A 25 19.96 22.32 -17.93
CA SER A 25 19.69 21.92 -19.32
C SER A 25 19.38 20.42 -19.48
N GLU A 26 19.58 19.63 -18.42
CA GLU A 26 19.37 18.18 -18.42
C GLU A 26 18.03 17.79 -17.79
N VAL A 27 17.28 18.75 -17.25
CA VAL A 27 16.05 18.49 -16.50
C VAL A 27 14.86 19.13 -17.21
N SER A 28 14.02 18.27 -17.78
CA SER A 28 12.71 18.66 -18.33
C SER A 28 11.60 18.37 -17.34
N ALA A 29 10.57 19.22 -17.30
CA ALA A 29 9.39 18.99 -16.47
C ALA A 29 8.25 18.36 -17.28
N LEU A 30 7.62 17.31 -16.75
CA LEU A 30 6.34 16.82 -17.24
C LEU A 30 5.23 17.76 -16.77
N LEU A 31 4.41 18.28 -17.69
CA LEU A 31 3.29 19.16 -17.35
C LEU A 31 1.96 18.42 -17.40
N LEU A 32 1.28 18.35 -16.25
CA LEU A 32 -0.06 17.78 -16.11
C LEU A 32 -1.01 18.87 -15.61
N GLN A 33 -2.20 18.95 -16.20
CA GLN A 33 -3.35 19.65 -15.60
C GLN A 33 -4.17 18.64 -14.82
N VAL A 34 -4.63 19.03 -13.63
CA VAL A 34 -5.51 18.20 -12.81
C VAL A 34 -6.66 19.04 -12.31
N ASP A 35 -7.86 18.44 -12.23
CA ASP A 35 -9.04 19.14 -11.73
C ASP A 35 -9.03 19.29 -10.21
N SER A 36 -8.31 18.41 -9.52
CA SER A 36 -8.06 18.41 -8.08
C SER A 36 -6.67 17.82 -7.81
N PRO A 37 -5.91 18.32 -6.81
CA PRO A 37 -4.65 17.72 -6.39
C PRO A 37 -4.82 16.26 -5.91
N ASP A 38 -5.99 15.88 -5.42
CA ASP A 38 -6.29 14.51 -4.94
C ASP A 38 -6.39 13.49 -6.10
N ASN A 39 -6.44 13.96 -7.35
CA ASN A 39 -6.54 13.09 -8.52
C ASN A 39 -5.18 12.51 -8.95
N VAL A 40 -4.08 12.89 -8.30
CA VAL A 40 -2.74 12.42 -8.62
C VAL A 40 -2.03 11.92 -7.38
N THR A 41 -1.75 10.62 -7.37
CA THR A 41 -0.78 10.02 -6.44
C THR A 41 0.53 9.80 -7.20
N VAL A 42 1.61 10.43 -6.76
CA VAL A 42 2.95 10.22 -7.33
C VAL A 42 3.66 9.14 -6.54
N ASN A 43 3.94 8.00 -7.17
CA ASN A 43 4.79 6.97 -6.59
C ASN A 43 6.24 7.17 -7.09
N SER A 44 7.12 7.65 -6.22
CA SER A 44 8.53 7.85 -6.56
C SER A 44 9.34 6.60 -6.22
N VAL A 45 9.67 5.80 -7.23
CA VAL A 45 10.72 4.77 -7.10
C VAL A 45 12.08 5.42 -7.29
N GLY A 46 12.91 5.45 -6.24
CA GLY A 46 14.26 5.99 -6.32
C GLY A 46 15.18 5.05 -7.10
N ILE A 47 15.88 5.56 -8.11
CA ILE A 47 17.01 4.85 -8.71
C ILE A 47 18.21 5.01 -7.76
N GLN A 48 18.58 3.94 -7.04
CA GLN A 48 19.67 3.96 -6.04
C GLN A 48 21.05 4.25 -6.65
N SER A 49 21.20 4.11 -7.97
CA SER A 49 22.37 4.53 -8.72
C SER A 49 21.97 4.86 -10.14
N GLU A 50 22.60 5.89 -10.72
CA GLU A 50 22.46 6.18 -12.14
C GLU A 50 22.97 4.97 -12.95
N PRO A 51 22.14 4.38 -13.83
CA PRO A 51 22.57 3.25 -14.64
C PRO A 51 23.69 3.71 -15.57
N SER A 52 24.83 3.01 -15.55
CA SER A 52 26.01 3.34 -16.37
C SER A 52 25.85 2.98 -17.86
N GLY A 53 24.63 3.07 -18.39
CA GLY A 53 24.31 2.75 -19.77
C GLY A 53 24.14 4.03 -20.57
N GLU A 54 24.97 4.21 -21.59
CA GLU A 54 24.72 5.22 -22.61
C GLU A 54 23.33 4.94 -23.23
N THR A 55 22.51 6.00 -23.31
CA THR A 55 21.11 6.04 -23.78
C THR A 55 20.05 5.37 -22.90
N VAL A 56 19.08 6.19 -22.47
CA VAL A 56 17.74 5.76 -22.06
C VAL A 56 17.20 4.88 -23.19
N LYS A 57 16.96 3.59 -22.92
CA LYS A 57 16.24 2.75 -23.89
C LYS A 57 14.81 3.27 -23.97
N ASP A 58 14.28 3.38 -25.19
CA ASP A 58 12.89 3.76 -25.43
C ASP A 58 11.96 2.98 -24.51
N ASN A 59 10.94 3.67 -23.98
CA ASN A 59 9.89 3.03 -23.21
C ASN A 59 9.12 2.12 -24.16
N VAL A 60 9.42 0.81 -24.15
CA VAL A 60 8.78 -0.16 -25.03
C VAL A 60 7.40 -0.45 -24.45
N GLY A 61 6.40 0.33 -24.84
CA GLY A 61 5.00 -0.05 -24.64
C GLY A 61 4.71 -1.38 -25.36
N PRO A 62 3.64 -2.11 -24.97
CA PRO A 62 3.28 -3.36 -25.65
C PRO A 62 2.99 -3.09 -27.13
N VAL A 63 3.91 -3.52 -27.99
CA VAL A 63 3.79 -3.35 -29.44
C VAL A 63 2.72 -4.32 -29.95
N THR A 64 1.52 -3.82 -30.18
CA THR A 64 0.49 -4.55 -30.93
C THR A 64 0.68 -4.32 -32.42
N GLY A 65 1.31 -5.28 -33.09
CA GLY A 65 1.03 -5.60 -34.50
C GLY A 65 2.10 -5.29 -35.55
N GLY A 66 2.59 -6.37 -36.18
CA GLY A 66 2.70 -6.44 -37.64
C GLY A 66 4.09 -6.68 -38.24
N GLY A 67 4.37 -7.93 -38.66
CA GLY A 67 5.41 -8.20 -39.67
C GLY A 67 6.08 -9.57 -39.58
N ALA A 68 5.71 -10.47 -40.48
CA ALA A 68 6.11 -11.88 -40.53
C ALA A 68 7.64 -12.13 -40.60
N GLY A 69 8.10 -13.12 -39.82
CA GLY A 69 9.44 -13.70 -39.93
C GLY A 69 9.53 -14.98 -39.09
N ALA A 70 9.61 -16.12 -39.76
CA ALA A 70 9.70 -17.45 -39.16
C ALA A 70 11.00 -17.63 -38.34
N GLY A 71 10.88 -18.23 -37.15
CA GLY A 71 12.04 -18.66 -36.36
C GLY A 71 11.62 -19.02 -34.94
N GLY A 72 11.74 -20.30 -34.60
CA GLY A 72 11.24 -20.86 -33.35
C GLY A 72 11.88 -20.27 -32.09
N GLY A 73 11.06 -20.23 -31.05
CA GLY A 73 11.46 -19.96 -29.68
C GLY A 73 10.21 -19.92 -28.82
N ASN A 74 9.93 -20.99 -28.08
CA ASN A 74 9.03 -20.93 -26.93
C ASN A 74 9.69 -20.03 -25.87
N GLY A 75 9.67 -18.72 -26.09
CA GLY A 75 9.88 -17.71 -25.07
C GLY A 75 8.52 -17.45 -24.45
N GLY A 76 8.08 -18.36 -23.58
CA GLY A 76 7.00 -18.05 -22.66
C GLY A 76 7.48 -16.86 -21.83
N ASP A 77 6.97 -15.69 -22.17
CA ASP A 77 6.98 -14.55 -21.26
C ASP A 77 6.06 -14.92 -20.10
N THR A 78 6.56 -15.77 -19.21
CA THR A 78 6.05 -15.86 -17.86
C THR A 78 6.61 -14.65 -17.14
N SER A 79 6.00 -13.48 -17.35
CA SER A 79 6.07 -12.41 -16.34
C SER A 79 5.64 -13.08 -15.04
N PRO A 80 6.56 -13.31 -14.08
CA PRO A 80 6.20 -13.97 -12.86
C PRO A 80 5.46 -12.93 -12.01
N GLY A 81 4.17 -13.17 -11.77
CA GLY A 81 3.38 -12.35 -10.85
C GLY A 81 2.52 -11.34 -11.60
N GLY A 82 1.21 -11.55 -11.55
CA GLY A 82 0.27 -10.49 -11.90
C GLY A 82 0.40 -9.32 -10.94
N ASP A 83 -0.03 -8.13 -11.36
CA ASP A 83 -0.02 -6.92 -10.52
C ASP A 83 -0.76 -7.19 -9.20
N PRO A 84 -0.07 -7.13 -8.04
CA PRO A 84 -0.70 -7.34 -6.75
C PRO A 84 -1.58 -6.15 -6.41
N GLU A 85 -2.84 -6.39 -6.05
CA GLU A 85 -3.77 -5.33 -5.67
C GLU A 85 -4.66 -5.78 -4.51
N LEU A 86 -4.44 -5.20 -3.33
CA LEU A 86 -5.30 -5.40 -2.15
C LEU A 86 -6.19 -4.20 -1.92
N LYS A 87 -7.46 -4.46 -1.66
CA LYS A 87 -8.48 -3.46 -1.34
C LYS A 87 -9.21 -3.82 -0.05
N TYR A 88 -9.57 -2.81 0.73
CA TYR A 88 -10.50 -2.98 1.83
C TYR A 88 -11.91 -3.22 1.32
N VAL A 89 -12.60 -4.21 1.89
CA VAL A 89 -14.01 -4.45 1.63
C VAL A 89 -14.83 -3.52 2.52
N THR A 90 -15.37 -2.46 1.93
CA THR A 90 -16.11 -1.41 2.67
C THR A 90 -17.24 -1.99 3.54
N GLY A 91 -17.31 -1.56 4.80
CA GLY A 91 -18.35 -1.95 5.75
C GLY A 91 -18.08 -3.27 6.47
N THR A 92 -16.87 -3.84 6.34
CA THR A 92 -16.48 -5.07 7.06
C THR A 92 -15.72 -4.78 8.37
N GLY A 93 -15.29 -3.53 8.58
CA GLY A 93 -14.69 -3.06 9.83
C GLY A 93 -15.65 -3.24 11.02
N THR A 94 -15.22 -3.99 12.04
CA THR A 94 -16.00 -4.27 13.26
C THR A 94 -15.11 -4.22 14.50
N ASP A 95 -15.52 -3.55 15.58
CA ASP A 95 -14.91 -3.73 16.91
C ASP A 95 -15.55 -4.98 17.54
N THR A 96 -14.81 -6.07 17.54
CA THR A 96 -15.37 -7.40 17.79
C THR A 96 -15.85 -7.64 19.22
N ASP A 97 -15.41 -6.83 20.19
CA ASP A 97 -15.73 -6.97 21.61
C ASP A 97 -15.79 -5.65 22.39
N ASP A 98 -16.05 -4.52 21.72
CA ASP A 98 -16.06 -3.14 22.28
C ASP A 98 -14.80 -2.82 23.12
N ASN A 99 -13.70 -3.46 22.76
CA ASN A 99 -12.47 -3.46 23.54
C ASN A 99 -11.25 -3.24 22.64
N GLY A 100 -11.52 -2.67 21.46
CA GLY A 100 -10.56 -2.16 20.51
C GLY A 100 -9.95 -3.24 19.65
N ARG A 101 -10.59 -4.40 19.51
CA ARG A 101 -10.10 -5.46 18.62
C ARG A 101 -10.87 -5.37 17.33
N ILE A 102 -10.20 -4.88 16.30
CA ILE A 102 -10.87 -4.63 15.03
C ILE A 102 -10.69 -5.84 14.11
N ALA A 103 -11.77 -6.23 13.45
CA ALA A 103 -11.72 -7.16 12.33
C ALA A 103 -12.18 -6.47 11.05
N PHE A 104 -11.57 -6.85 9.93
CA PHE A 104 -11.84 -6.28 8.61
C PHE A 104 -11.51 -7.28 7.52
N GLU A 105 -12.02 -7.06 6.31
CA GLU A 105 -11.75 -7.93 5.17
C GLU A 105 -10.95 -7.19 4.10
N LEU A 106 -10.00 -7.91 3.50
CA LEU A 106 -9.25 -7.47 2.33
C LEU A 106 -9.57 -8.39 1.15
N GLU A 107 -9.81 -7.79 -0.02
CA GLU A 107 -9.98 -8.49 -1.28
C GLU A 107 -8.73 -8.30 -2.15
N ASN A 108 -8.26 -9.40 -2.75
CA ASN A 108 -7.23 -9.34 -3.78
C ASN A 108 -7.88 -9.23 -5.17
N THR A 109 -7.91 -8.01 -5.70
CA THR A 109 -8.43 -7.73 -7.06
C THR A 109 -7.34 -7.79 -8.14
N GLY A 110 -6.12 -8.13 -7.74
CA GLY A 110 -4.96 -8.25 -8.62
C GLY A 110 -5.04 -9.46 -9.54
N SER A 111 -4.01 -9.60 -10.38
CA SER A 111 -3.90 -10.70 -11.34
C SER A 111 -3.07 -11.89 -10.85
N GLY A 112 -2.61 -11.86 -9.60
CA GLY A 112 -1.91 -12.95 -8.93
C GLY A 112 -2.12 -12.93 -7.41
N ASP A 113 -1.62 -13.96 -6.71
CA ASP A 113 -1.64 -14.02 -5.26
C ASP A 113 -0.83 -12.87 -4.65
N VAL A 114 -1.27 -12.37 -3.49
CA VAL A 114 -0.56 -11.32 -2.75
C VAL A 114 -0.03 -11.87 -1.44
N THR A 115 1.28 -11.71 -1.20
CA THR A 115 1.90 -12.05 0.08
C THR A 115 2.19 -10.79 0.88
N ILE A 116 1.59 -10.67 2.06
CA ILE A 116 1.86 -9.60 3.02
C ILE A 116 3.01 -10.04 3.92
N THR A 117 4.04 -9.20 4.04
CA THR A 117 5.28 -9.46 4.80
C THR A 117 5.50 -8.50 5.95
N GLY A 118 4.72 -7.44 6.06
CA GLY A 118 4.83 -6.48 7.15
C GLY A 118 3.65 -5.54 7.25
N ILE A 119 3.53 -4.92 8.42
CA ILE A 119 2.44 -3.99 8.74
C ILE A 119 2.96 -2.78 9.54
N ARG A 120 2.34 -1.64 9.30
CA ARG A 120 2.39 -0.44 10.14
C ARG A 120 0.96 0.06 10.34
N VAL A 121 0.65 0.48 11.56
CA VAL A 121 -0.57 1.25 11.83
C VAL A 121 -0.22 2.74 11.71
N ASP A 122 -0.72 3.40 10.68
CA ASP A 122 -0.37 4.79 10.36
C ASP A 122 -1.10 5.77 11.29
N SER A 123 -2.42 5.60 11.42
CA SER A 123 -3.25 6.52 12.19
C SER A 123 -4.59 5.91 12.55
N THR A 124 -5.29 6.58 13.48
CA THR A 124 -6.70 6.35 13.80
C THR A 124 -7.37 7.68 14.11
N THR A 125 -8.69 7.76 13.94
CA THR A 125 -9.48 8.93 14.37
C THR A 125 -9.71 8.98 15.88
N ASP A 126 -9.49 7.88 16.62
CA ASP A 126 -9.45 7.92 18.09
C ASP A 126 -8.19 8.65 18.55
N GLU A 127 -8.34 9.90 19.02
CA GLU A 127 -7.22 10.75 19.45
C GLU A 127 -6.45 10.23 20.68
N GLN A 128 -6.95 9.20 21.36
CA GLN A 128 -6.36 8.65 22.59
C GLN A 128 -5.66 7.31 22.37
N ALA A 129 -5.96 6.60 21.30
CA ALA A 129 -5.26 5.40 20.88
C ALA A 129 -3.84 5.75 20.43
N ASP A 130 -2.84 5.04 20.95
CA ASP A 130 -1.44 5.24 20.53
C ASP A 130 -0.72 3.93 20.18
N ARG A 131 -1.38 2.78 20.34
CA ARG A 131 -0.79 1.48 20.06
C ARG A 131 -1.82 0.35 19.90
N VAL A 132 -1.37 -0.73 19.27
CA VAL A 132 -2.04 -2.04 19.20
C VAL A 132 -1.19 -3.08 19.93
N ASN A 133 -1.77 -3.82 20.86
CA ASN A 133 -1.06 -4.78 21.72
C ASN A 133 -2.03 -5.91 22.14
N ASN A 134 -1.56 -7.16 22.21
CA ASN A 134 -2.34 -8.28 22.76
C ASN A 134 -1.61 -9.07 23.87
N ASP A 135 -0.80 -8.35 24.64
CA ASP A 135 -0.02 -8.80 25.80
C ASP A 135 0.83 -10.06 25.58
N GLY A 136 1.50 -10.14 24.42
CA GLY A 136 2.34 -11.29 24.06
C GLY A 136 1.61 -12.39 23.28
N ASN A 137 0.47 -12.06 22.70
CA ASN A 137 -0.21 -12.83 21.66
C ASN A 137 -0.20 -12.01 20.35
N SER A 138 -0.55 -12.62 19.22
CA SER A 138 -0.45 -11.96 17.92
C SER A 138 -1.25 -10.65 17.83
N GLU A 139 -0.59 -9.51 17.60
CA GLU A 139 -1.17 -8.18 17.37
C GLU A 139 -1.89 -8.04 16.02
N PHE A 140 -1.46 -8.82 15.04
CA PHE A 140 -2.06 -8.88 13.71
C PHE A 140 -2.16 -10.35 13.29
N ASN A 141 -3.29 -10.73 12.68
CA ASN A 141 -3.43 -12.06 12.07
C ASN A 141 -4.51 -12.08 10.97
N GLY A 142 -4.37 -13.00 10.02
CA GLY A 142 -5.32 -13.22 8.94
C GLY A 142 -4.66 -13.91 7.75
N ALA A 143 -5.45 -14.61 6.93
CA ALA A 143 -4.97 -15.34 5.75
C ALA A 143 -3.73 -16.23 6.00
N GLY A 144 -3.68 -16.88 7.17
CA GLY A 144 -2.58 -17.75 7.59
C GLY A 144 -1.31 -17.05 8.10
N GLY A 145 -1.23 -15.72 8.04
CA GLY A 145 -0.12 -14.93 8.58
C GLY A 145 -0.43 -14.30 9.93
N ASP A 146 0.63 -13.92 10.63
CA ASP A 146 0.56 -13.30 11.95
C ASP A 146 1.82 -12.51 12.32
N LEU A 147 1.64 -11.55 13.23
CA LEU A 147 2.70 -10.84 13.94
C LEU A 147 2.42 -10.96 15.44
N ASN A 148 3.38 -11.46 16.20
CA ASN A 148 3.34 -11.64 17.65
C ASN A 148 4.55 -10.96 18.30
N LEU A 149 4.29 -9.79 18.86
CA LEU A 149 5.28 -9.02 19.57
C LEU A 149 5.46 -9.56 20.99
N PRO A 150 6.70 -9.53 21.53
CA PRO A 150 6.94 -9.91 22.91
C PRO A 150 6.10 -9.11 23.89
N SER A 151 5.72 -9.72 25.02
CA SER A 151 4.97 -9.05 26.08
C SER A 151 5.59 -7.71 26.47
N GLY A 152 4.76 -6.66 26.52
CA GLY A 152 5.17 -5.28 26.79
C GLY A 152 5.60 -4.47 25.56
N GLN A 153 5.76 -5.12 24.40
CA GLN A 153 5.89 -4.42 23.11
C GLN A 153 4.51 -4.18 22.49
N ALA A 154 4.46 -3.34 21.46
CA ALA A 154 3.23 -2.98 20.77
C ALA A 154 3.55 -2.44 19.38
N LEU A 155 2.60 -2.56 18.45
CA LEU A 155 2.60 -1.74 17.25
C LEU A 155 2.25 -0.31 17.66
N LEU A 156 3.19 0.61 17.54
CA LEU A 156 2.93 2.03 17.83
C LEU A 156 2.21 2.66 16.64
N ILE A 157 1.13 3.39 16.92
CA ILE A 157 0.40 4.13 15.89
C ILE A 157 1.26 5.32 15.45
N GLY A 158 1.44 5.49 14.14
CA GLY A 158 2.28 6.53 13.57
C GLY A 158 3.79 6.26 13.67
N ALA A 159 4.19 5.01 13.89
CA ALA A 159 5.61 4.62 13.84
C ALA A 159 6.24 4.96 12.48
N ALA A 160 7.53 5.26 12.42
CA ALA A 160 8.18 5.56 11.14
C ALA A 160 8.35 4.30 10.25
N GLY A 161 8.64 3.16 10.86
CA GLY A 161 8.95 1.90 10.17
C GLY A 161 7.77 0.93 10.08
N ILE A 162 7.88 0.00 9.14
CA ILE A 162 7.01 -1.17 9.02
C ILE A 162 7.60 -2.30 9.85
N THR A 163 6.77 -3.00 10.61
CA THR A 163 7.15 -4.18 11.38
C THR A 163 6.92 -5.43 10.54
N ASP A 164 7.92 -6.29 10.47
CA ASP A 164 7.86 -7.55 9.73
C ASP A 164 6.89 -8.52 10.42
N LEU A 165 6.14 -9.31 9.64
CA LEU A 165 5.33 -10.39 10.19
C LEU A 165 6.23 -11.56 10.61
N ASP A 166 5.79 -12.33 11.61
CA ASP A 166 6.46 -13.59 11.97
C ASP A 166 6.12 -14.68 10.95
N THR A 167 4.86 -14.70 10.51
CA THR A 167 4.37 -15.54 9.41
C THR A 167 3.72 -14.66 8.35
N ASN A 168 4.15 -14.78 7.10
CA ASN A 168 3.55 -14.04 5.99
C ASN A 168 2.10 -14.48 5.75
N ALA A 169 1.23 -13.52 5.46
CA ALA A 169 -0.16 -13.77 5.09
C ALA A 169 -0.28 -13.85 3.56
N VAL A 170 -1.05 -14.80 3.03
CA VAL A 170 -1.24 -14.97 1.58
C VAL A 170 -2.71 -14.81 1.23
N VAL A 171 -3.03 -13.79 0.45
CA VAL A 171 -4.38 -13.56 -0.09
C VAL A 171 -4.40 -14.04 -1.54
N ALA A 172 -5.06 -15.17 -1.77
CA ALA A 172 -5.14 -15.77 -3.10
C ALA A 172 -5.83 -14.83 -4.10
N GLN A 173 -5.48 -14.97 -5.37
CA GLN A 173 -6.10 -14.19 -6.45
C GLN A 173 -7.64 -14.31 -6.42
N GLY A 174 -8.34 -13.18 -6.37
CA GLY A 174 -9.80 -13.13 -6.37
C GLY A 174 -10.45 -13.64 -5.09
N SER A 175 -9.68 -13.83 -4.01
CA SER A 175 -10.23 -14.16 -2.70
C SER A 175 -10.41 -12.93 -1.82
N THR A 176 -11.30 -13.07 -0.84
CA THR A 176 -11.49 -12.15 0.26
C THR A 176 -11.09 -12.85 1.54
N GLU A 177 -10.23 -12.23 2.33
CA GLU A 177 -9.73 -12.81 3.57
C GLU A 177 -9.98 -11.87 4.74
N LYS A 178 -10.31 -12.45 5.90
CA LYS A 178 -10.53 -11.73 7.14
C LYS A 178 -9.21 -11.54 7.89
N PHE A 179 -8.98 -10.32 8.34
CA PHE A 179 -7.85 -9.92 9.16
C PHE A 179 -8.32 -9.32 10.48
N ASN A 180 -7.45 -9.37 11.49
CA ASN A 180 -7.66 -8.76 12.78
C ASN A 180 -6.44 -7.93 13.16
N LEU A 181 -6.69 -6.72 13.64
CA LEU A 181 -5.76 -5.98 14.49
C LEU A 181 -6.29 -6.08 15.91
N GLN A 182 -5.43 -6.44 16.84
CA GLN A 182 -5.84 -6.65 18.23
C GLN A 182 -6.08 -5.33 18.96
N GLN A 183 -6.01 -5.36 20.29
CA GLN A 183 -6.50 -4.29 21.13
C GLN A 183 -5.75 -2.98 20.89
N PHE A 184 -6.48 -2.04 20.28
CA PHE A 184 -6.18 -0.62 20.32
C PHE A 184 -6.28 -0.14 21.76
N SER A 185 -5.24 0.54 22.21
CA SER A 185 -5.15 1.02 23.58
C SER A 185 -4.40 2.34 23.67
N ARG A 186 -4.55 2.97 24.81
CA ARG A 186 -3.72 4.09 25.24
C ARG A 186 -2.57 3.59 26.11
N SER A 187 -1.38 4.14 25.90
CA SER A 187 -0.23 3.96 26.77
C SER A 187 -0.55 4.30 28.22
N PRO A 188 0.04 3.59 29.20
CA PRO A 188 -0.18 3.93 30.58
C PRO A 188 0.47 5.29 30.85
N GLY A 189 -0.37 6.30 31.13
CA GLY A 189 0.10 7.54 31.73
C GLY A 189 0.59 7.31 33.17
N ASN A 190 0.65 8.37 33.98
CA ASN A 190 1.11 8.29 35.39
C ASN A 190 0.37 7.25 36.27
N SER A 191 -0.81 6.78 35.84
CA SER A 191 -1.57 5.73 36.52
C SER A 191 -1.02 4.31 36.34
N GLY A 192 -0.09 4.08 35.40
CA GLY A 192 0.48 2.75 35.13
C GLY A 192 -0.48 1.74 34.48
N LYS A 193 -1.73 2.13 34.20
CA LYS A 193 -2.76 1.27 33.61
C LYS A 193 -2.93 1.53 32.12
N ILE A 194 -2.86 0.45 31.34
CA ILE A 194 -3.30 0.40 29.94
C ILE A 194 -4.82 0.54 29.91
N LYS A 195 -5.35 1.32 28.96
CA LYS A 195 -6.79 1.43 28.73
C LYS A 195 -7.08 1.05 27.31
N SER A 196 -7.93 0.04 27.12
CA SER A 196 -8.50 -0.26 25.82
C SER A 196 -9.32 0.92 25.29
N ARG A 197 -9.42 0.97 23.97
CA ARG A 197 -10.23 1.93 23.23
C ARG A 197 -11.41 1.20 22.63
N ASP A 198 -12.58 1.81 22.68
CA ASP A 198 -13.68 1.42 21.81
C ASP A 198 -13.39 2.09 20.46
N MET A 199 -13.34 1.29 19.40
CA MET A 199 -13.01 1.76 18.05
C MET A 199 -14.27 1.95 17.19
N SER A 200 -15.45 1.79 17.76
CA SER A 200 -16.73 1.96 17.07
C SER A 200 -16.90 3.41 16.57
N GLY A 201 -17.20 3.56 15.28
CA GLY A 201 -17.34 4.82 14.57
C GLY A 201 -16.01 5.45 14.13
N ASP A 202 -14.87 4.86 14.50
CA ASP A 202 -13.56 5.36 14.11
C ASP A 202 -13.06 4.74 12.80
N ASN A 203 -12.05 5.41 12.22
CA ASN A 203 -11.30 4.93 11.07
C ASN A 203 -9.88 4.56 11.50
N VAL A 204 -9.31 3.54 10.88
CA VAL A 204 -7.91 3.13 11.08
C VAL A 204 -7.21 3.05 9.74
N THR A 205 -6.09 3.74 9.59
CA THR A 205 -5.24 3.66 8.39
C THR A 205 -4.02 2.78 8.68
N ILE A 206 -3.76 1.82 7.80
CA ILE A 206 -2.63 0.90 7.88
C ILE A 206 -1.86 0.88 6.57
N THR A 207 -0.57 0.57 6.67
CA THR A 207 0.30 0.31 5.53
C THR A 207 0.80 -1.12 5.62
N LEU A 208 0.58 -1.88 4.55
CA LEU A 208 1.02 -3.26 4.40
C LEU A 208 2.19 -3.30 3.42
N ARG A 209 3.25 -4.04 3.75
CA ARG A 209 4.35 -4.32 2.83
C ARG A 209 4.14 -5.67 2.17
N LEU A 210 4.32 -5.71 0.86
CA LEU A 210 4.18 -6.92 0.04
C LEU A 210 5.54 -7.61 -0.12
N ASP A 211 5.56 -8.83 -0.65
CA ASP A 211 6.79 -9.60 -0.88
C ASP A 211 7.65 -9.07 -2.04
N ASP A 212 7.06 -8.37 -2.98
CA ASP A 212 7.76 -7.60 -4.02
C ASP A 212 8.44 -6.32 -3.49
N GLY A 213 8.26 -6.01 -2.19
CA GLY A 213 8.83 -4.86 -1.50
C GLY A 213 8.01 -3.57 -1.63
N THR A 214 6.94 -3.56 -2.43
CA THR A 214 6.01 -2.43 -2.50
C THR A 214 5.15 -2.36 -1.23
N THR A 215 4.45 -1.23 -1.07
CA THR A 215 3.52 -1.03 0.03
C THR A 215 2.16 -0.60 -0.48
N THR A 216 1.11 -1.08 0.17
CA THR A 216 -0.26 -0.61 -0.03
C THR A 216 -0.79 0.01 1.26
N THR A 217 -1.48 1.14 1.14
CA THR A 217 -2.10 1.84 2.28
C THR A 217 -3.61 1.71 2.19
N ILE A 218 -4.22 1.34 3.31
CA ILE A 218 -5.63 1.00 3.40
C ILE A 218 -6.23 1.73 4.59
N THR A 219 -7.42 2.30 4.40
CA THR A 219 -8.21 2.86 5.50
C THR A 219 -9.42 1.97 5.75
N ILE A 220 -9.51 1.44 6.98
CA ILE A 220 -10.66 0.72 7.50
C ILE A 220 -11.61 1.78 8.03
N GLU A 221 -12.70 2.00 7.31
CA GLU A 221 -13.64 3.10 7.57
C GLU A 221 -14.87 2.63 8.34
N ASN A 222 -15.38 3.51 9.20
CA ASN A 222 -16.65 3.38 9.92
C ASN A 222 -16.76 2.03 10.64
N ILE A 223 -15.78 1.74 11.49
CA ILE A 223 -15.77 0.50 12.28
C ILE A 223 -17.09 0.41 13.06
N SER A 224 -17.77 -0.74 12.96
CA SER A 224 -19.09 -0.96 13.56
C SER A 224 -19.06 -1.74 14.86
#